data_AF-D5P665-F1
#
_entry.id   AF-D5P665-F1
#
_cell.length_a   1.000
_cell.length_b   1.000
_cell.length_c   1.000
_cell.angle_alpha   90.00
_cell.angle_beta   90.00
_cell.angle_gamma   90.00
#
_symmetry.space_group_name_H-M   'P 1'
#
loop_
_entity.id
_entity.type
_entity.pdbx_description
1 polymer ?
#
loop_
_entity_poly.entity_id
_entity_poly.type
_entity_poly.pdbx_seq_one_letter_code
_entity_poly.pdbx_strand_id
1 'polypeptide(L)'
;MHRREAGEAIMRISARRAKVDDCHRELLPDAADSNAREVLDYLRRYSGPDLPRWVLQADVCDALTLNNWLWWEDRRRELYFLKAGRERGLYLSQLGAQVGVGKQGVLDRIDRLEALLRFDRPDEKLARASRRAAREREEQFPVEETWLHAQRTQLRAVIAGLAGEADRFEVEQREWLEELVVDAQDDNFTRATMVILGLAATELRTAPGVLELDHTRPYAVHMLLARADHLRSQFAALGNKTARDRKPA
;
A
#
# COMPACT_ATOMS: atom_id res chain seq x y z
N MET A 1 -1.84 -3.28 8.66
CA MET A 1 -2.93 -2.52 9.31
C MET A 1 -2.67 -2.59 10.80
N HIS A 2 -2.67 -1.46 11.50
CA HIS A 2 -2.25 -1.40 12.90
C HIS A 2 -3.43 -1.45 13.86
N ARG A 3 -3.20 -2.00 15.07
CA ARG A 3 -4.20 -2.08 16.14
C ARG A 3 -4.81 -0.71 16.46
N ARG A 4 -4.00 0.34 16.31
CA ARG A 4 -4.42 1.73 16.47
C ARG A 4 -5.54 2.13 15.51
N GLU A 5 -5.45 1.77 14.23
CA GLU A 5 -6.48 2.10 13.22
C GLU A 5 -7.82 1.44 13.55
N ALA A 6 -7.78 0.21 14.08
CA ALA A 6 -8.98 -0.49 14.56
C ALA A 6 -9.59 0.22 15.78
N GLY A 7 -8.77 0.60 16.77
CA GLY A 7 -9.24 1.36 17.93
C GLY A 7 -9.84 2.72 17.55
N GLU A 8 -9.20 3.45 16.63
CA GLU A 8 -9.74 4.71 16.11
C GLU A 8 -11.09 4.51 15.40
N ALA A 9 -11.27 3.41 14.66
CA ALA A 9 -12.54 3.07 14.02
C ALA A 9 -13.64 2.79 15.06
N ILE A 10 -13.35 2.05 16.14
CA ILE A 10 -14.30 1.80 17.24
C ILE A 10 -14.70 3.13 17.90
N MET A 11 -13.73 4.01 18.17
CA MET A 11 -14.01 5.32 18.75
C MET A 11 -14.88 6.20 17.83
N ARG A 12 -14.64 6.18 16.51
CA ARG A 12 -15.48 6.89 15.54
C ARG A 12 -16.91 6.37 15.51
N ILE A 13 -17.10 5.04 15.55
CA ILE A 13 -18.42 4.40 15.63
C ILE A 13 -19.11 4.86 16.91
N SER A 14 -18.46 4.73 18.08
CA SER A 14 -19.03 5.15 19.37
C SER A 14 -19.44 6.62 19.37
N ALA A 15 -18.57 7.52 18.89
CA ALA A 15 -18.87 8.95 18.81
C ALA A 15 -20.08 9.26 17.91
N ARG A 16 -20.22 8.56 16.77
CA ARG A 16 -21.39 8.72 15.90
C ARG A 16 -22.67 8.22 16.55
N ARG A 17 -22.62 7.07 17.21
CA ARG A 17 -23.75 6.44 17.91
C ARG A 17 -24.23 7.29 19.09
N ALA A 18 -23.30 7.90 19.81
CA ALA A 18 -23.57 8.92 20.81
C ALA A 18 -24.26 10.16 20.23
N LYS A 19 -23.78 10.67 19.08
CA LYS A 19 -24.28 11.90 18.46
C LYS A 19 -25.74 11.82 18.00
N VAL A 20 -26.22 10.63 17.67
CA VAL A 20 -27.60 10.42 17.18
C VAL A 20 -28.52 9.85 18.27
N ASP A 21 -28.06 9.83 19.51
CA ASP A 21 -28.78 9.27 20.65
C ASP A 21 -29.34 7.87 20.35
N ASP A 22 -28.49 6.99 19.82
CA ASP A 22 -28.87 5.62 19.48
C ASP A 22 -29.43 4.90 20.73
N CYS A 23 -30.66 4.41 20.62
CA CYS A 23 -31.36 3.74 21.70
C CYS A 23 -30.69 2.43 22.15
N HIS A 24 -29.83 1.83 21.32
CA HIS A 24 -29.07 0.63 21.65
C HIS A 24 -27.62 0.92 22.05
N ARG A 25 -27.23 2.19 22.25
CA ARG A 25 -25.83 2.59 22.49
C ARG A 25 -25.17 1.82 23.63
N GLU A 26 -25.89 1.52 24.70
CA GLU A 26 -25.41 0.77 25.86
C GLU A 26 -24.93 -0.66 25.54
N LEU A 27 -25.32 -1.20 24.39
CA LEU A 27 -24.91 -2.52 23.92
C LEU A 27 -23.66 -2.47 23.02
N LEU A 28 -23.15 -1.27 22.69
CA LEU A 28 -21.96 -1.10 21.88
C LEU A 28 -20.70 -1.24 22.76
N PRO A 29 -19.78 -2.17 22.44
CA PRO A 29 -18.44 -2.16 23.01
C PRO A 29 -17.68 -0.92 22.51
N ASP A 30 -17.52 0.08 23.35
CA ASP A 30 -17.10 1.42 22.95
C ASP A 30 -15.68 1.83 23.40
N ALA A 31 -14.99 0.96 24.15
CA ALA A 31 -13.58 1.16 24.48
C ALA A 31 -12.67 0.92 23.26
N ALA A 32 -11.58 1.68 23.13
CA ALA A 32 -10.66 1.59 22.00
C ALA A 32 -9.98 0.21 21.85
N ASP A 33 -9.91 -0.57 22.92
CA ASP A 33 -9.39 -1.94 22.95
C ASP A 33 -10.47 -3.02 22.90
N SER A 34 -11.73 -2.62 22.70
CA SER A 34 -12.86 -3.55 22.55
C SER A 34 -12.62 -4.55 21.43
N ASN A 35 -13.23 -5.72 21.58
CA ASN A 35 -13.17 -6.77 20.58
C ASN A 35 -13.91 -6.35 19.30
N ALA A 36 -13.17 -6.16 18.21
CA ALA A 36 -13.71 -5.76 16.92
C ALA A 36 -14.84 -6.69 16.41
N ARG A 37 -14.81 -7.99 16.76
CA ARG A 37 -15.89 -8.93 16.38
C ARG A 37 -17.22 -8.55 17.04
N GLU A 38 -17.19 -8.18 18.31
CA GLU A 38 -18.39 -7.78 19.07
C GLU A 38 -18.96 -6.46 18.55
N VAL A 39 -18.09 -5.51 18.19
CA VAL A 39 -18.50 -4.25 17.54
C VAL A 39 -19.17 -4.52 16.18
N LEU A 40 -18.63 -5.43 15.37
CA LEU A 40 -19.24 -5.82 14.10
C LEU A 40 -20.59 -6.52 14.28
N ASP A 41 -20.69 -7.40 15.29
CA ASP A 41 -21.96 -8.06 15.63
C ASP A 41 -23.02 -7.05 16.09
N TYR A 42 -22.62 -6.05 16.89
CA TYR A 42 -23.45 -4.92 17.25
C TYR A 42 -23.95 -4.18 16.00
N LEU A 43 -23.04 -3.75 15.12
CA LEU A 43 -23.41 -3.02 13.90
C LEU A 43 -24.35 -3.82 13.03
N ARG A 44 -24.12 -5.13 12.87
CA ARG A 44 -25.00 -6.01 12.09
C ARG A 44 -26.42 -6.09 12.69
N ARG A 45 -26.54 -6.06 14.02
CA ARG A 45 -27.81 -6.26 14.71
C ARG A 45 -28.62 -4.97 14.90
N TYR A 46 -27.94 -3.84 15.11
CA TYR A 46 -28.57 -2.58 15.53
C TYR A 46 -28.44 -1.44 14.50
N SER A 47 -27.92 -1.69 13.29
CA SER A 47 -27.90 -0.69 12.19
C SER A 47 -29.18 -0.74 11.35
N GLY A 48 -30.28 -0.28 11.92
CA GLY A 48 -31.62 -0.28 11.31
C GLY A 48 -32.04 1.06 10.67
N PRO A 49 -33.26 1.13 10.11
CA PRO A 49 -33.82 2.33 9.48
C PRO A 49 -34.01 3.51 10.44
N ASP A 50 -34.00 3.26 11.75
CA ASP A 50 -34.14 4.29 12.80
C ASP A 50 -32.90 5.20 12.89
N LEU A 51 -31.79 4.82 12.25
CA LEU A 51 -30.57 5.61 12.22
C LEU A 51 -30.48 6.48 10.96
N PRO A 52 -29.93 7.71 11.07
CA PRO A 52 -29.69 8.54 9.89
C PRO A 52 -28.79 7.84 8.87
N ARG A 53 -29.13 7.99 7.58
CA ARG A 53 -28.40 7.36 6.47
C ARG A 53 -26.89 7.65 6.47
N TRP A 54 -26.48 8.84 6.89
CA TRP A 54 -25.06 9.20 6.97
C TRP A 54 -24.29 8.39 8.04
N VAL A 55 -24.96 8.00 9.14
CA VAL A 55 -24.38 7.10 10.16
C VAL A 55 -24.21 5.72 9.58
N LEU A 56 -25.27 5.18 8.95
CA LEU A 56 -25.23 3.86 8.32
C LEU A 56 -24.11 3.75 7.28
N GLN A 57 -23.92 4.78 6.45
CA GLN A 57 -22.85 4.82 5.45
C GLN A 57 -21.46 4.88 6.10
N ALA A 58 -21.27 5.75 7.11
CA ALA A 58 -19.99 5.88 7.80
C ALA A 58 -19.62 4.60 8.58
N ASP A 59 -20.61 3.96 9.20
CA ASP A 59 -20.40 2.72 9.95
C ASP A 59 -20.04 1.54 9.04
N VAL A 60 -20.50 1.52 7.78
CA VAL A 60 -20.03 0.53 6.80
C VAL A 60 -18.53 0.70 6.52
N CYS A 61 -18.04 1.93 6.36
CA CYS A 61 -16.61 2.19 6.13
C CYS A 61 -15.75 1.74 7.33
N ASP A 62 -16.18 2.06 8.56
CA ASP A 62 -15.47 1.62 9.76
C ASP A 62 -15.62 0.11 10.01
N ALA A 63 -16.76 -0.51 9.66
CA ALA A 63 -16.92 -1.96 9.70
C ALA A 63 -15.99 -2.68 8.72
N LEU A 64 -15.75 -2.13 7.52
CA LEU A 64 -14.76 -2.66 6.58
C LEU A 64 -13.34 -2.52 7.13
N THR A 65 -13.05 -1.42 7.84
CA THR A 65 -11.78 -1.20 8.55
C THR A 65 -11.58 -2.28 9.63
N LEU A 66 -12.59 -2.55 10.46
CA LEU A 66 -12.53 -3.59 11.49
C LEU A 66 -12.41 -5.02 10.91
N ASN A 67 -13.15 -5.33 9.85
CA ASN A 67 -13.04 -6.61 9.15
C ASN A 67 -11.64 -6.82 8.56
N ASN A 68 -11.06 -5.79 7.95
CA ASN A 68 -9.70 -5.86 7.42
C ASN A 68 -8.68 -6.10 8.54
N TRP A 69 -8.85 -5.44 9.69
CA TRP A 69 -8.00 -5.66 10.86
C TRP A 69 -8.06 -7.11 11.34
N LEU A 70 -9.27 -7.66 11.52
CA LEU A 70 -9.48 -9.04 11.94
C LEU A 70 -8.85 -10.04 10.95
N TRP A 71 -8.97 -9.76 9.65
CA TRP A 71 -8.33 -10.60 8.64
C TRP A 71 -6.81 -10.65 8.81
N TRP A 72 -6.15 -9.50 8.98
CA TRP A 72 -4.72 -9.43 9.23
C TRP A 72 -4.32 -10.12 10.54
N GLU A 73 -5.10 -9.92 11.59
CA GLU A 73 -4.88 -10.59 12.87
C GLU A 73 -4.94 -12.12 12.73
N ASP A 74 -5.93 -12.63 12.00
CA ASP A 74 -6.06 -14.06 11.73
C ASP A 74 -4.87 -14.59 10.92
N ARG A 75 -4.34 -13.83 9.94
CA ARG A 75 -3.10 -14.22 9.22
C ARG A 75 -1.88 -14.28 10.15
N ARG A 76 -1.72 -13.31 11.05
CA ARG A 76 -0.60 -13.30 12.03
C ARG A 76 -0.70 -14.47 13.00
N ARG A 77 -1.89 -14.74 13.55
CA ARG A 77 -2.15 -15.87 14.45
C ARG A 77 -1.90 -17.21 13.75
N GLU A 78 -2.36 -17.33 12.52
CA GLU A 78 -2.15 -18.53 11.72
C GLU A 78 -0.66 -18.82 11.49
N LEU A 79 0.11 -17.80 11.04
CA LEU A 79 1.56 -17.94 10.88
C LEU A 79 2.24 -18.33 12.19
N TYR A 80 1.86 -17.67 13.29
CA TYR A 80 2.39 -17.99 14.61
C TYR A 80 2.19 -19.48 14.95
N PHE A 81 0.97 -20.02 14.86
CA PHE A 81 0.73 -21.41 15.21
C PHE A 81 1.40 -22.41 14.25
N LEU A 82 1.52 -22.08 12.96
CA LEU A 82 2.25 -22.91 12.01
C LEU A 82 3.75 -23.00 12.36
N LYS A 83 4.40 -21.87 12.68
CA LYS A 83 5.82 -21.85 13.07
C LYS A 83 6.02 -22.49 14.44
N ALA A 84 5.20 -22.10 15.41
CA ALA A 84 5.34 -22.56 16.78
C ALA A 84 4.95 -24.06 16.93
N GLY A 85 4.12 -24.61 16.03
CA GLY A 85 3.88 -26.04 15.91
C GLY A 85 5.11 -26.81 15.40
N ARG A 86 5.80 -26.27 14.39
CA ARG A 86 7.06 -26.85 13.89
C ARG A 86 8.18 -26.81 14.94
N GLU A 87 8.33 -25.69 15.63
CA GLU A 87 9.31 -25.53 16.71
C GLU A 87 9.08 -26.51 17.87
N ARG A 88 7.81 -26.89 18.11
CA ARG A 88 7.42 -27.90 19.10
C ARG A 88 7.47 -29.34 18.57
N GLY A 89 8.01 -29.57 17.37
CA GLY A 89 8.24 -30.90 16.82
C GLY A 89 7.01 -31.54 16.17
N LEU A 90 5.93 -30.79 15.88
CA LEU A 90 4.81 -31.34 15.11
C LEU A 90 5.24 -31.63 13.66
N TYR A 91 4.85 -32.78 13.15
CA TYR A 91 5.14 -33.16 11.76
C TYR A 91 4.33 -32.31 10.78
N LEU A 92 4.90 -32.01 9.61
CA LEU A 92 4.20 -31.24 8.55
C LEU A 92 2.89 -31.89 8.11
N SER A 93 2.76 -33.21 8.19
CA SER A 93 1.50 -33.92 7.90
C SER A 93 0.42 -33.64 8.94
N GLN A 94 0.79 -33.52 10.21
CA GLN A 94 -0.15 -33.21 11.29
C GLN A 94 -0.64 -31.76 11.19
N LEU A 95 0.29 -30.82 10.94
CA LEU A 95 -0.06 -29.42 10.68
C LEU A 95 -0.92 -29.28 9.43
N GLY A 96 -0.57 -30.00 8.36
CA GLY A 96 -1.30 -30.00 7.10
C GLY A 96 -2.74 -30.48 7.24
N ALA A 97 -2.96 -31.55 8.03
CA ALA A 97 -4.30 -32.06 8.30
C ALA A 97 -5.23 -31.00 8.94
N GLN A 98 -4.72 -30.15 9.83
CA GLN A 98 -5.51 -29.13 10.52
C GLN A 98 -5.90 -27.96 9.61
N VAL A 99 -5.11 -27.67 8.58
CA VAL A 99 -5.34 -26.55 7.66
C VAL A 99 -5.80 -27.00 6.26
N GLY A 100 -6.06 -28.30 6.09
CA GLY A 100 -6.58 -28.90 4.86
C GLY A 100 -5.58 -28.96 3.70
N VAL A 101 -4.28 -29.11 3.97
CA VAL A 101 -3.22 -29.14 2.94
C VAL A 101 -2.22 -30.28 3.17
N GLY A 102 -1.52 -30.70 2.10
CA GLY A 102 -0.42 -31.66 2.22
C GLY A 102 0.85 -31.05 2.83
N LYS A 103 1.89 -31.87 3.07
CA LYS A 103 3.17 -31.44 3.67
C LYS A 103 3.79 -30.23 2.97
N GLN A 104 3.88 -30.27 1.64
CA GLN A 104 4.40 -29.17 0.83
C GLN A 104 3.51 -27.92 0.94
N GLY A 105 2.19 -28.11 0.97
CA GLY A 105 1.23 -27.03 1.14
C GLY A 105 1.36 -26.30 2.49
N VAL A 106 1.89 -26.94 3.53
CA VAL A 106 2.21 -26.27 4.80
C VAL A 106 3.38 -25.31 4.64
N LEU A 107 4.46 -25.76 3.98
CA LEU A 107 5.63 -24.92 3.71
C LEU A 107 5.24 -23.73 2.83
N ASP A 108 4.57 -23.98 1.70
CA ASP A 108 4.11 -22.93 0.79
C ASP A 108 3.20 -21.90 1.49
N ARG A 109 2.41 -22.36 2.47
CA ARG A 109 1.51 -21.51 3.24
C ARG A 109 2.25 -20.66 4.26
N ILE A 110 3.27 -21.21 4.93
CA ILE A 110 4.16 -20.44 5.80
C ILE A 110 4.88 -19.36 4.97
N ASP A 111 5.52 -19.74 3.87
CA ASP A 111 6.28 -18.82 3.02
C ASP A 111 5.38 -17.69 2.49
N ARG A 112 4.16 -18.02 2.07
CA ARG A 112 3.18 -17.04 1.62
C ARG A 112 2.75 -16.09 2.74
N LEU A 113 2.52 -16.60 3.94
CA LEU A 113 2.12 -15.79 5.09
C LEU A 113 3.29 -14.89 5.54
N GLU A 114 4.52 -15.38 5.56
CA GLU A 114 5.71 -14.59 5.85
C GLU A 114 5.91 -13.47 4.82
N ALA A 115 5.80 -13.79 3.52
CA ALA A 115 5.87 -12.81 2.45
C ALA A 115 4.75 -11.77 2.55
N LEU A 116 3.53 -12.19 2.90
CA LEU A 116 2.37 -11.31 3.08
C LEU A 116 2.55 -10.36 4.27
N LEU A 117 3.10 -10.86 5.38
CA LEU A 117 3.23 -10.13 6.64
C LEU A 117 4.53 -9.30 6.73
N ARG A 118 5.49 -9.50 5.83
CA ARG A 118 6.79 -8.81 5.83
C ARG A 118 6.71 -7.29 5.97
N PHE A 119 5.69 -6.66 5.38
CA PHE A 119 5.52 -5.20 5.38
C PHE A 119 4.33 -4.72 6.22
N ASP A 120 3.54 -5.63 6.80
CA ASP A 120 2.38 -5.34 7.65
C ASP A 120 1.41 -4.25 7.14
N ARG A 121 1.32 -4.04 5.82
CA ARG A 121 0.50 -2.98 5.19
C ARG A 121 -0.72 -3.55 4.46
N PRO A 122 -1.91 -2.95 4.61
CA PRO A 122 -3.15 -3.37 3.96
C PRO A 122 -3.18 -2.91 2.51
N ASP A 123 -2.17 -3.29 1.72
CA ASP A 123 -2.18 -3.01 0.30
C ASP A 123 -2.18 -4.32 -0.49
N GLU A 124 -3.40 -4.83 -0.74
CA GLU A 124 -3.59 -5.87 -1.74
C GLU A 124 -3.05 -5.44 -3.12
N LYS A 125 -2.88 -4.13 -3.38
CA LYS A 125 -2.22 -3.67 -4.59
C LYS A 125 -0.73 -3.96 -4.56
N LEU A 126 -0.04 -3.96 -3.41
CA LEU A 126 1.37 -4.40 -3.34
C LEU A 126 1.51 -5.90 -3.62
N ALA A 127 0.56 -6.74 -3.20
CA ALA A 127 0.64 -8.19 -3.42
C ALA A 127 0.17 -8.64 -4.81
N ARG A 128 -0.87 -7.99 -5.39
CA ARG A 128 -1.30 -8.24 -6.78
C ARG A 128 -0.39 -7.54 -7.79
N ALA A 129 0.09 -6.33 -7.52
CA ALA A 129 1.11 -5.70 -8.35
C ALA A 129 2.45 -6.44 -8.23
N SER A 130 2.88 -6.92 -7.05
CA SER A 130 4.11 -7.73 -6.97
C SER A 130 4.00 -9.06 -7.72
N ARG A 131 2.86 -9.76 -7.64
CA ARG A 131 2.67 -11.06 -8.35
C ARG A 131 2.37 -10.89 -9.83
N ARG A 132 1.64 -9.84 -10.23
CA ARG A 132 1.41 -9.49 -11.64
C ARG A 132 2.69 -8.91 -12.26
N ALA A 133 3.43 -8.06 -11.54
CA ALA A 133 4.78 -7.66 -11.90
C ALA A 133 5.76 -8.83 -11.89
N ALA A 134 5.59 -9.90 -11.10
CA ALA A 134 6.44 -11.10 -11.18
C ALA A 134 6.21 -11.90 -12.47
N ARG A 135 4.95 -12.01 -12.92
CA ARG A 135 4.60 -12.69 -14.17
C ARG A 135 4.86 -11.82 -15.40
N GLU A 136 4.67 -10.51 -15.30
CA GLU A 136 5.05 -9.54 -16.33
C GLU A 136 6.59 -9.37 -16.38
N ARG A 137 7.30 -9.51 -15.25
CA ARG A 137 8.78 -9.60 -15.17
C ARG A 137 9.33 -10.75 -15.99
N GLU A 138 8.66 -11.88 -16.08
CA GLU A 138 9.19 -13.03 -16.83
C GLU A 138 9.05 -12.88 -18.36
N GLU A 139 8.21 -11.95 -18.84
CA GLU A 139 7.88 -11.82 -20.26
C GLU A 139 8.34 -10.51 -20.95
N GLN A 140 8.81 -9.48 -20.21
CA GLN A 140 9.10 -8.12 -20.75
C GLN A 140 10.56 -7.65 -20.65
N PHE A 141 11.48 -8.49 -20.13
CA PHE A 141 12.80 -8.09 -19.61
C PHE A 141 13.77 -7.29 -20.52
N PRO A 142 13.90 -7.50 -21.86
CA PRO A 142 15.02 -6.90 -22.59
C PRO A 142 14.89 -5.39 -22.89
N VAL A 143 13.68 -4.90 -23.17
CA VAL A 143 13.48 -3.56 -23.76
C VAL A 143 13.44 -2.45 -22.71
N GLU A 144 12.76 -2.69 -21.58
CA GLU A 144 12.66 -1.72 -20.49
C GLU A 144 14.01 -1.56 -19.76
N GLU A 145 14.76 -2.66 -19.58
CA GLU A 145 16.08 -2.63 -18.98
C GLU A 145 17.10 -1.89 -19.86
N THR A 146 17.07 -2.13 -21.17
CA THR A 146 17.90 -1.39 -22.14
C THR A 146 17.61 0.10 -22.12
N TRP A 147 16.32 0.50 -22.05
CA TRP A 147 15.95 1.91 -21.97
C TRP A 147 16.40 2.54 -20.66
N LEU A 148 16.20 1.86 -19.52
CA LEU A 148 16.63 2.35 -18.21
C LEU A 148 18.15 2.55 -18.20
N HIS A 149 18.90 1.61 -18.77
CA HIS A 149 20.35 1.73 -18.91
C HIS A 149 20.75 2.95 -19.77
N ALA A 150 20.06 3.17 -20.90
CA ALA A 150 20.30 4.31 -21.77
C ALA A 150 19.98 5.67 -21.12
N GLN A 151 19.02 5.71 -20.18
CA GLN A 151 18.57 6.95 -19.53
C GLN A 151 19.21 7.19 -18.15
N ARG A 152 20.13 6.34 -17.68
CA ARG A 152 20.71 6.43 -16.31
C ARG A 152 21.24 7.80 -15.96
N THR A 153 22.05 8.40 -16.83
CA THR A 153 22.63 9.73 -16.60
C THR A 153 21.56 10.80 -16.45
N GLN A 154 20.52 10.73 -17.29
CA GLN A 154 19.41 11.68 -17.24
C GLN A 154 18.53 11.48 -15.99
N LEU A 155 18.30 10.22 -15.58
CA LEU A 155 17.57 9.91 -14.36
C LEU A 155 18.31 10.42 -13.13
N ARG A 156 19.62 10.15 -13.00
CA ARG A 156 20.45 10.70 -11.92
C ARG A 156 20.38 12.22 -11.85
N ALA A 157 20.50 12.90 -13.00
CA ALA A 157 20.44 14.36 -13.06
C ALA A 157 19.08 14.91 -12.59
N VAL A 158 17.98 14.26 -12.97
CA VAL A 158 16.64 14.66 -12.52
C VAL A 158 16.47 14.40 -11.03
N ILE A 159 16.88 13.24 -10.54
CA ILE A 159 16.75 12.85 -9.12
C ILE A 159 17.55 13.81 -8.23
N ALA A 160 18.81 14.08 -8.59
CA ALA A 160 19.64 15.04 -7.87
C ALA A 160 19.06 16.46 -7.92
N GLY A 161 18.50 16.87 -9.06
CA GLY A 161 17.81 18.16 -9.18
C GLY A 161 16.56 18.27 -8.31
N LEU A 162 15.73 17.23 -8.26
CA LEU A 162 14.55 17.18 -7.40
C LEU A 162 14.95 17.22 -5.92
N ALA A 163 16.00 16.50 -5.52
CA ALA A 163 16.55 16.55 -4.17
C ALA A 163 17.03 17.96 -3.79
N GLY A 164 17.76 18.62 -4.69
CA GLY A 164 18.23 19.99 -4.46
C GLY A 164 17.09 21.01 -4.34
N GLU A 165 16.03 20.89 -5.13
CA GLU A 165 14.84 21.75 -4.97
C GLU A 165 14.05 21.40 -3.70
N ALA A 166 13.99 20.12 -3.30
CA ALA A 166 13.35 19.73 -2.05
C ALA A 166 14.07 20.29 -0.82
N ASP A 167 15.40 20.33 -0.83
CA ASP A 167 16.19 21.02 0.20
C ASP A 167 15.90 22.52 0.20
N ARG A 168 15.85 23.14 -0.99
CA ARG A 168 15.58 24.58 -1.14
C ARG A 168 14.21 25.02 -0.63
N PHE A 169 13.19 24.18 -0.81
CA PHE A 169 11.81 24.45 -0.38
C PHE A 169 11.47 23.80 0.97
N GLU A 170 12.46 23.25 1.68
CA GLU A 170 12.31 22.65 3.01
C GLU A 170 11.17 21.62 3.08
N VAL A 171 11.13 20.70 2.10
CA VAL A 171 10.06 19.68 2.03
C VAL A 171 10.19 18.67 3.16
N GLU A 172 9.28 18.73 4.14
CA GLU A 172 9.30 17.87 5.32
C GLU A 172 8.92 16.39 5.04
N GLN A 173 8.02 16.14 4.08
CA GLN A 173 7.54 14.80 3.73
C GLN A 173 8.16 14.36 2.39
N ARG A 174 9.39 13.83 2.47
CA ARG A 174 10.22 13.46 1.31
C ARG A 174 10.67 11.99 1.30
N GLU A 175 9.87 11.09 1.86
CA GLU A 175 10.17 9.66 2.00
C GLU A 175 10.51 9.03 0.65
N TRP A 176 9.69 9.30 -0.37
CA TRP A 176 9.90 8.71 -1.70
C TRP A 176 11.08 9.33 -2.43
N LEU A 177 11.34 10.62 -2.21
CA LEU A 177 12.51 11.28 -2.77
C LEU A 177 13.81 10.77 -2.15
N GLU A 178 13.85 10.52 -0.84
CA GLU A 178 15.00 9.93 -0.15
C GLU A 178 15.29 8.51 -0.65
N GLU A 179 14.26 7.68 -0.80
CA GLU A 179 14.39 6.33 -1.40
C GLU A 179 14.97 6.41 -2.83
N LEU A 180 14.48 7.35 -3.63
CA LEU A 180 14.94 7.56 -5.01
C LEU A 180 16.41 8.01 -5.09
N VAL A 181 16.86 8.82 -4.13
CA VAL A 181 18.25 9.25 -4.03
C VAL A 181 19.16 8.08 -3.66
N VAL A 182 18.74 7.22 -2.72
CA VAL A 182 19.48 6.00 -2.35
C VAL A 182 19.61 5.07 -3.56
N ASP A 183 18.51 4.79 -4.26
CA ASP A 183 18.52 3.96 -5.47
C ASP A 183 19.45 4.53 -6.57
N ALA A 184 19.49 5.86 -6.72
CA ALA A 184 20.34 6.52 -7.70
C ALA A 184 21.84 6.45 -7.36
N GLN A 185 22.17 6.48 -6.07
CA GLN A 185 23.53 6.32 -5.55
C GLN A 185 24.02 4.88 -5.76
N ASP A 186 23.16 3.90 -5.51
CA ASP A 186 23.46 2.47 -5.69
C ASP A 186 23.39 2.01 -7.15
N ASP A 187 23.13 2.92 -8.10
CA ASP A 187 22.92 2.64 -9.53
C ASP A 187 21.82 1.59 -9.81
N ASN A 188 20.87 1.50 -8.89
CA ASN A 188 19.81 0.50 -8.87
C ASN A 188 18.57 1.01 -9.61
N PHE A 189 18.72 1.32 -10.89
CA PHE A 189 17.61 1.76 -11.72
C PHE A 189 16.78 0.58 -12.21
N THR A 190 15.55 0.49 -11.71
CA THR A 190 14.57 -0.52 -12.10
C THR A 190 13.29 0.13 -12.61
N ARG A 191 12.33 -0.67 -13.09
CA ARG A 191 11.00 -0.17 -13.42
C ARG A 191 10.32 0.53 -12.24
N ALA A 192 10.59 0.10 -11.01
CA ALA A 192 10.05 0.72 -9.80
C ALA A 192 10.54 2.17 -9.65
N THR A 193 11.75 2.48 -10.11
CA THR A 193 12.28 3.86 -10.16
C THR A 193 11.30 4.80 -10.86
N MET A 194 10.65 4.36 -11.94
CA MET A 194 9.70 5.23 -12.65
C MET A 194 8.47 5.53 -11.79
N VAL A 195 7.99 4.57 -11.01
CA VAL A 195 6.86 4.74 -10.09
C VAL A 195 7.24 5.68 -8.95
N ILE A 196 8.36 5.38 -8.27
CA ILE A 196 8.90 6.17 -7.14
C ILE A 196 9.18 7.61 -7.59
N LEU A 197 9.73 7.82 -8.80
CA LEU A 197 9.99 9.15 -9.37
C LEU A 197 8.73 10.03 -9.44
N GLY A 198 7.54 9.46 -9.66
CA GLY A 198 6.32 10.27 -9.67
C GLY A 198 5.69 10.47 -8.30
N LEU A 199 5.95 9.56 -7.35
CA LEU A 199 5.61 9.79 -5.95
C LEU A 199 6.47 10.93 -5.39
N ALA A 200 7.78 10.87 -5.59
CA ALA A 200 8.73 11.94 -5.25
C ALA A 200 8.40 13.27 -5.94
N ALA A 201 8.03 13.24 -7.23
CA ALA A 201 7.57 14.44 -7.93
C ALA A 201 6.23 14.98 -7.36
N THR A 202 5.39 14.14 -6.78
CA THR A 202 4.13 14.57 -6.14
C THR A 202 4.42 15.24 -4.80
N GLU A 203 5.30 14.67 -3.97
CA GLU A 203 5.76 15.28 -2.72
C GLU A 203 6.22 16.73 -2.96
N LEU A 204 7.06 16.92 -3.99
CA LEU A 204 7.58 18.24 -4.34
C LEU A 204 6.51 19.18 -4.93
N ARG A 205 5.54 18.67 -5.71
CA ARG A 205 4.40 19.48 -6.23
C ARG A 205 3.48 19.97 -5.13
N THR A 206 3.32 19.20 -4.06
CA THR A 206 2.42 19.52 -2.95
C THR A 206 3.10 20.28 -1.82
N ALA A 207 4.41 20.51 -1.92
CA ALA A 207 5.15 21.30 -0.94
C ALA A 207 4.61 22.76 -0.90
N PRO A 208 4.33 23.32 0.28
CA PRO A 208 3.80 24.68 0.41
C PRO A 208 4.60 25.73 -0.37
N GLY A 209 5.93 25.71 -0.24
CA GLY A 209 6.83 26.64 -0.94
C GLY A 209 6.83 26.50 -2.46
N VAL A 210 6.42 25.35 -3.01
CA VAL A 210 6.27 25.13 -4.45
C VAL A 210 4.88 25.54 -4.93
N LEU A 211 3.83 25.36 -4.11
CA LEU A 211 2.46 25.78 -4.42
C LEU A 211 2.30 27.31 -4.43
N GLU A 212 3.12 28.01 -3.65
CA GLU A 212 3.14 29.48 -3.59
C GLU A 212 3.86 30.14 -4.80
N LEU A 213 4.52 29.34 -5.65
CA LEU A 213 5.20 29.86 -6.83
C LEU A 213 4.21 30.39 -7.87
N ASP A 214 4.59 31.51 -8.49
CA ASP A 214 3.82 32.13 -9.56
C ASP A 214 3.85 31.27 -10.83
N HIS A 215 2.71 30.66 -11.16
CA HIS A 215 2.51 29.82 -12.35
C HIS A 215 2.82 30.52 -13.70
N THR A 216 2.97 31.85 -13.73
CA THR A 216 3.34 32.60 -14.93
C THR A 216 4.85 32.69 -15.19
N ARG A 217 5.69 32.22 -14.25
CA ARG A 217 7.15 32.25 -14.36
C ARG A 217 7.75 30.83 -14.35
N PRO A 218 8.71 30.52 -15.24
CA PRO A 218 9.36 29.22 -15.23
C PRO A 218 10.33 29.12 -14.04
N TYR A 219 9.97 28.33 -13.04
CA TYR A 219 10.86 27.96 -11.95
C TYR A 219 11.59 26.64 -12.25
N ALA A 220 12.81 26.50 -11.73
CA ALA A 220 13.65 25.31 -11.92
C ALA A 220 12.93 24.02 -11.49
N VAL A 221 12.21 24.08 -10.35
CA VAL A 221 11.37 22.97 -9.86
C VAL A 221 10.31 22.53 -10.89
N HIS A 222 9.62 23.46 -11.56
CA HIS A 222 8.63 23.09 -12.58
C HIS A 222 9.26 22.44 -13.81
N MET A 223 10.45 22.90 -14.22
CA MET A 223 11.19 22.29 -15.32
C MET A 223 11.67 20.87 -14.97
N LEU A 224 12.13 20.65 -13.73
CA LEU A 224 12.53 19.33 -13.23
C LEU A 224 11.35 18.37 -13.14
N LEU A 225 10.21 18.84 -12.61
CA LEU A 225 8.96 18.07 -12.56
C LEU A 225 8.48 17.67 -13.97
N ALA A 226 8.49 18.62 -14.92
CA ALA A 226 8.13 18.33 -16.30
C ALA A 226 9.08 17.31 -16.95
N ARG A 227 10.39 17.37 -16.63
CA ARG A 227 11.37 16.41 -17.13
C ARG A 227 11.18 15.01 -16.52
N ALA A 228 10.83 14.94 -15.23
CA ALA A 228 10.46 13.70 -14.57
C ALA A 228 9.21 13.06 -15.21
N ASP A 229 8.18 13.86 -15.49
CA ASP A 229 6.96 13.40 -16.17
C ASP A 229 7.22 12.93 -17.60
N HIS A 230 8.11 13.63 -18.31
CA HIS A 230 8.51 13.26 -19.66
C HIS A 230 9.21 11.90 -19.70
N LEU A 231 10.16 11.65 -18.79
CA LEU A 231 10.84 10.35 -18.65
C LEU A 231 9.85 9.23 -18.31
N ARG A 232 8.93 9.48 -17.37
CA ARG A 232 7.87 8.52 -17.02
C ARG A 232 6.97 8.21 -18.20
N SER A 233 6.63 9.21 -19.02
CA SER A 233 5.80 9.06 -20.20
C SER A 233 6.51 8.27 -21.32
N GLN A 234 7.80 8.56 -21.56
CA GLN A 234 8.63 7.78 -22.49
C GLN A 234 8.73 6.30 -22.07
N PHE A 235 8.95 6.05 -20.78
CA PHE A 235 9.00 4.70 -20.25
C PHE A 235 7.65 3.98 -20.37
N ALA A 236 6.53 4.64 -20.04
CA ALA A 236 5.20 4.07 -20.18
C ALA A 236 4.85 3.70 -21.63
N ALA A 237 5.37 4.44 -22.62
CA ALA A 237 5.17 4.15 -24.03
C ALA A 237 5.84 2.83 -24.49
N LEU A 238 6.85 2.31 -23.77
CA LEU A 238 7.49 1.03 -24.05
C LEU A 238 6.52 -0.15 -23.84
N GLY A 239 5.70 -0.09 -22.78
CA GLY A 239 4.66 -1.08 -22.49
C GLY A 239 3.52 -1.10 -23.52
N ASN A 240 3.21 0.07 -24.11
CA ASN A 240 2.18 0.18 -25.15
C ASN A 240 2.67 -0.33 -26.53
N LYS A 241 3.95 -0.19 -26.85
CA LYS A 241 4.54 -0.74 -28.10
C LYS A 241 4.57 -2.28 -28.06
N THR A 242 5.03 -2.86 -26.95
CA THR A 242 5.07 -4.31 -26.76
C THR A 242 3.68 -4.96 -26.74
N ALA A 243 2.66 -4.27 -26.21
CA ALA A 243 1.27 -4.75 -26.27
C ALA A 243 0.66 -4.70 -27.68
N ARG A 244 1.12 -3.77 -28.54
CA ARG A 244 0.64 -3.61 -29.92
C ARG A 244 1.23 -4.68 -30.85
N ASP A 245 2.47 -5.08 -30.62
CA ASP A 245 3.16 -6.14 -31.38
C ASP A 245 2.67 -7.56 -31.02
N ARG A 246 1.92 -7.72 -29.93
CA ARG A 246 1.34 -9.00 -29.47
C ARG A 246 -0.08 -9.29 -29.96
N LYS A 247 -0.73 -8.38 -30.71
CA LYS A 247 -2.03 -8.67 -31.35
C LYS A 247 -1.80 -9.33 -32.71
N PRO A 248 -2.27 -10.57 -32.96
CA PRO A 248 -2.31 -11.08 -34.32
C PRO A 248 -3.32 -10.27 -35.14
N ALA A 249 -2.99 -10.06 -36.42
CA ALA A 249 -3.88 -9.48 -37.42
C ALA A 249 -5.09 -10.40 -37.69
#